data_AF-A0A970XI22-F1
#
_entry.id   AF-A0A970XI22-F1
#
_cell.length_a   1.000
_cell.length_b   1.000
_cell.length_c   1.000
_cell.angle_alpha   90.00
_cell.angle_beta   90.00
_cell.angle_gamma   90.00
#
_symmetry.space_group_name_H-M   'P 1'
#
loop_
_entity.id
_entity.type
_entity.pdbx_description
1 polymer ?
#
loop_
_entity_poly.entity_id
_entity_poly.type
_entity_poly.pdbx_seq_one_letter_code
_entity_poly.pdbx_strand_id
1 'polypeptide(L)'
;MNILKDVYEQVLKRDVNEPEFLQAVKEVLESLELVAEKYPQFVDAGIFRRIVEPERMIIFRVPWVNDNGEVVVNRGYRVQFNSAIGPYKGGLRFHPSVNLSIIKFLGFEQIFKNALTGLPMGGGKGGSDFDPKGKSDGEIMRFCQSFMFELARHIGPDTDVPAGDIGVGGREVGYMFGMYKKLRNEFTGVLTGKGLSFGGSLTRTEATGYGLCYFMEEAMRSIKGKSFMDSTVVVSGSGNVAIYAAEKVHQLGGKVVAMSDSSGYIYDRSGVDLHIIKKLKEDERKRISEYVNYHPEATYTDGCSDIWTVQCDIALPCATQNELDGDAAKLLVANGCFAVGEGANMPSTPEAVD
;
A
#
# COMPACT_ATOMS: atom_id res chain seq x y z
N MET A 1 4.04 9.14 26.09
CA MET A 1 5.23 8.26 26.04
C MET A 1 6.24 8.69 27.10
N ASN A 2 6.62 7.78 28.01
CA ASN A 2 7.52 7.99 29.13
C ASN A 2 8.80 7.14 29.00
N ILE A 3 8.68 5.80 28.96
CA ILE A 3 9.76 4.82 28.87
C ILE A 3 10.47 4.89 27.51
N LEU A 4 9.70 4.94 26.42
CA LEU A 4 10.25 4.93 25.07
C LEU A 4 10.60 6.32 24.53
N LYS A 5 10.47 7.37 25.36
CA LYS A 5 10.74 8.75 24.96
C LYS A 5 12.17 8.94 24.45
N ASP A 6 13.15 8.41 25.17
CA ASP A 6 14.57 8.50 24.79
C ASP A 6 14.87 7.78 23.47
N VAL A 7 14.10 6.74 23.13
CA VAL A 7 14.22 6.03 21.85
C VAL A 7 13.76 6.95 20.73
N TYR A 8 12.58 7.57 20.88
CA TYR A 8 12.07 8.49 19.87
C TYR A 8 12.95 9.74 19.69
N GLU A 9 13.44 10.33 20.78
CA GLU A 9 14.36 11.48 20.71
C GLU A 9 15.66 11.14 19.97
N GLN A 10 16.14 9.90 20.10
CA GLN A 10 17.31 9.42 19.36
C GLN A 10 17.01 9.33 17.86
N VAL A 11 15.84 8.83 17.48
CA VAL A 11 15.41 8.77 16.07
C VAL A 11 15.24 10.18 15.51
N LEU A 12 14.56 11.09 16.22
CA LEU A 12 14.41 12.49 15.84
C LEU A 12 15.76 13.17 15.52
N LYS A 13 16.79 12.93 16.34
CA LYS A 13 18.12 13.51 16.14
C LYS A 13 18.85 12.95 14.91
N ARG A 14 18.62 11.68 14.56
CA ARG A 14 19.27 11.03 13.41
C ARG A 14 18.57 11.34 12.09
N ASP A 15 17.24 11.37 12.11
CA ASP A 15 16.39 11.35 10.93
C ASP A 15 15.53 12.63 10.82
N VAL A 16 16.08 13.77 11.23
CA VAL A 16 15.38 15.08 11.38
C VAL A 16 14.51 15.45 10.17
N ASN A 17 14.93 15.10 8.96
CA ASN A 17 14.27 15.48 7.71
C ASN A 17 13.42 14.35 7.10
N GLU A 18 12.99 13.38 7.91
CA GLU A 18 12.20 12.24 7.46
C GLU A 18 10.82 12.21 8.13
N PRO A 19 9.94 13.18 7.81
CA PRO A 19 8.70 13.38 8.56
C PRO A 19 7.76 12.18 8.53
N GLU A 20 7.63 11.50 7.39
CA GLU A 20 6.80 10.29 7.27
C GLU A 20 7.34 9.15 8.14
N PHE A 21 8.67 8.98 8.19
CA PHE A 21 9.29 7.96 9.02
C PHE A 21 9.14 8.29 10.51
N LEU A 22 9.36 9.55 10.89
CA LEU A 22 9.22 10.02 12.26
C LEU A 22 7.79 9.85 12.79
N GLN A 23 6.78 10.15 11.96
CA GLN A 23 5.37 9.93 12.30
C GLN A 23 5.10 8.46 12.64
N ALA A 24 5.45 7.55 11.73
CA ALA A 24 5.19 6.12 11.93
C ALA A 24 5.93 5.54 13.15
N VAL A 25 7.18 5.98 13.38
CA VAL A 25 7.92 5.57 14.59
C VAL A 25 7.22 6.07 15.85
N LYS A 26 6.76 7.32 15.86
CA LYS A 26 6.06 7.90 17.01
C LYS A 26 4.80 7.10 17.36
N GLU A 27 3.92 6.89 16.40
CA GLU A 27 2.63 6.21 16.60
C GLU A 27 2.81 4.76 17.09
N VAL A 28 3.78 4.04 16.51
CA VAL A 28 4.12 2.68 16.95
C VAL A 28 4.73 2.68 18.36
N LEU A 29 5.67 3.58 18.67
CA LEU A 29 6.27 3.64 20.01
C LEU A 29 5.24 4.03 21.08
N GLU A 30 4.31 4.93 20.77
CA GLU A 30 3.20 5.27 21.68
C GLU A 30 2.33 4.04 21.99
N SER A 31 2.04 3.21 20.97
CA SER A 31 1.31 1.95 21.15
C SER A 31 2.12 0.91 21.93
N LEU A 32 3.44 0.85 21.72
CA LEU A 32 4.35 -0.10 22.37
C LEU A 32 4.74 0.28 23.80
N GLU A 33 4.39 1.48 24.26
CA GLU A 33 4.66 1.94 25.63
C GLU A 33 4.08 0.96 26.67
N LEU A 34 2.84 0.49 26.46
CA LEU A 34 2.18 -0.50 27.32
C LEU A 34 2.96 -1.84 27.36
N VAL A 35 3.61 -2.21 26.25
CA VAL A 35 4.43 -3.42 26.16
C VAL A 35 5.75 -3.21 26.91
N ALA A 36 6.35 -2.02 26.80
CA ALA A 36 7.57 -1.67 27.52
C ALA A 36 7.36 -1.63 29.04
N GLU A 37 6.22 -1.11 29.50
CA GLU A 37 5.83 -1.12 30.92
C GLU A 37 5.65 -2.55 31.44
N LYS A 38 4.98 -3.41 30.66
CA LYS A 38 4.70 -4.80 31.05
C LYS A 38 5.91 -5.72 30.98
N TYR A 39 6.86 -5.45 30.08
CA TYR A 39 8.02 -6.30 29.82
C TYR A 39 9.35 -5.51 29.84
N PRO A 40 9.82 -5.08 31.03
CA PRO A 40 11.05 -4.30 31.17
C PRO A 40 12.29 -4.96 30.55
N GLN A 41 12.34 -6.30 30.54
CA GLN A 41 13.44 -7.05 29.93
C GLN A 41 13.63 -6.76 28.43
N PHE A 42 12.59 -6.31 27.72
CA PHE A 42 12.70 -5.89 26.32
C PHE A 42 13.35 -4.52 26.18
N VAL A 43 13.13 -3.64 27.16
CA VAL A 43 13.80 -2.34 27.26
C VAL A 43 15.28 -2.56 27.54
N ASP A 44 15.61 -3.40 28.53
CA ASP A 44 16.99 -3.71 28.93
C ASP A 44 17.77 -4.38 27.79
N ALA A 45 17.12 -5.27 27.04
CA ALA A 45 17.70 -5.90 25.84
C ALA A 45 17.78 -4.95 24.63
N GLY A 46 17.38 -3.69 24.76
CA GLY A 46 17.44 -2.67 23.71
C GLY A 46 16.58 -3.01 22.49
N ILE A 47 15.49 -3.77 22.65
CA ILE A 47 14.65 -4.22 21.53
C ILE A 47 14.03 -3.02 20.82
N PHE A 48 13.44 -2.09 21.58
CA PHE A 48 12.83 -0.87 21.01
C PHE A 48 13.85 0.05 20.33
N ARG A 49 15.11 0.07 20.79
CA ARG A 49 16.20 0.82 20.14
C ARG A 49 16.65 0.21 18.83
N ARG A 50 16.65 -1.13 18.74
CA ARG A 50 17.06 -1.85 17.53
C ARG A 50 15.97 -1.89 16.47
N ILE A 51 14.70 -2.01 16.86
CA ILE A 51 13.61 -2.18 15.89
C ILE A 51 13.32 -0.92 15.06
N VAL A 52 13.66 0.26 15.57
CA VAL A 52 13.51 1.55 14.86
C VAL A 52 14.66 1.87 13.92
N GLU A 53 15.74 1.10 13.93
CA GLU A 53 16.89 1.29 13.04
C GLU A 53 16.90 0.17 11.98
N PRO A 54 16.85 0.48 10.67
CA PRO A 54 16.93 -0.56 9.65
C PRO A 54 18.22 -1.38 9.74
N GLU A 55 18.14 -2.70 9.59
CA GLU A 55 19.32 -3.56 9.50
C GLU A 55 20.24 -3.17 8.32
N ARG A 56 19.65 -2.73 7.20
CA ARG A 56 20.39 -2.24 6.03
C ARG A 56 19.56 -1.28 5.18
N MET A 57 20.22 -0.24 4.68
CA MET A 57 19.66 0.70 3.70
C MET A 57 20.58 0.79 2.48
N ILE A 58 20.01 0.60 1.29
CA ILE A 58 20.75 0.62 0.02
C ILE A 58 20.14 1.72 -0.85
N ILE A 59 20.97 2.67 -1.27
CA ILE A 59 20.61 3.76 -2.18
C ILE A 59 21.54 3.68 -3.37
N PHE A 60 20.99 3.67 -4.57
CA PHE A 60 21.78 3.44 -5.78
C PHE A 60 21.29 4.25 -6.97
N ARG A 61 22.20 4.47 -7.92
CA ARG A 61 21.91 5.17 -9.17
C ARG A 61 21.31 4.20 -10.19
N VAL A 62 20.30 4.65 -10.92
CA VAL A 62 19.60 3.89 -11.96
C VAL A 62 19.66 4.66 -13.28
N PRO A 63 20.73 4.51 -14.09
CA PRO A 63 20.85 5.16 -15.39
C PRO A 63 20.15 4.34 -16.48
N TRP A 64 19.35 4.97 -17.33
CA TRP A 64 18.64 4.31 -18.44
C TRP A 64 18.50 5.27 -19.63
N VAL A 65 18.06 4.77 -20.78
CA VAL A 65 17.91 5.56 -22.02
C VAL A 65 16.44 5.60 -22.41
N ASN A 66 15.90 6.80 -22.62
CA ASN A 66 14.51 6.99 -23.05
C ASN A 66 14.32 6.68 -24.54
N ASP A 67 13.09 6.72 -25.06
CA ASP A 67 12.84 6.40 -26.48
C ASP A 67 13.45 7.43 -27.46
N ASN A 68 13.81 8.63 -26.97
CA ASN A 68 14.51 9.65 -27.75
C ASN A 68 16.03 9.47 -27.76
N GLY A 69 16.57 8.44 -27.10
CA GLY A 69 18.01 8.21 -26.99
C GLY A 69 18.70 9.04 -25.89
N GLU A 70 17.96 9.76 -25.06
CA GLU A 70 18.51 10.58 -23.99
C GLU A 70 18.77 9.74 -22.74
N VAL A 71 19.90 10.00 -22.08
CA VAL A 71 20.25 9.36 -20.81
C VAL A 71 19.48 10.03 -19.67
N VAL A 72 18.74 9.22 -18.92
CA VAL A 72 18.00 9.63 -17.73
C VAL A 72 18.59 8.92 -16.51
N VAL A 73 18.61 9.60 -15.36
CA VAL A 73 19.12 9.07 -14.11
C VAL A 73 18.08 9.23 -13.03
N ASN A 74 17.73 8.11 -12.40
CA ASN A 74 16.85 8.04 -11.25
C ASN A 74 17.59 7.46 -10.04
N ARG A 75 17.01 7.61 -8.86
CA ARG A 75 17.52 7.02 -7.62
C ARG A 75 16.69 5.82 -7.21
N GLY A 76 17.35 4.68 -7.03
CA GLY A 76 16.76 3.46 -6.48
C GLY A 76 17.03 3.32 -4.98
N TYR A 77 16.11 2.65 -4.28
CA TYR A 77 16.15 2.40 -2.85
C TYR A 77 15.79 0.94 -2.54
N ARG A 78 16.46 0.35 -1.54
CA ARG A 78 15.98 -0.84 -0.82
C ARG A 78 16.36 -0.74 0.66
N VAL A 79 15.35 -0.66 1.51
CA VAL A 79 15.46 -0.69 2.97
C VAL A 79 15.05 -2.08 3.44
N GLN A 80 16.03 -2.80 3.98
CA GLN A 80 15.90 -4.12 4.58
C GLN A 80 15.82 -3.90 6.09
N PHE A 81 14.59 -3.77 6.61
CA PHE A 81 14.37 -3.19 7.92
C PHE A 81 14.61 -4.21 9.03
N ASN A 82 13.93 -5.35 8.99
CA ASN A 82 14.05 -6.38 10.02
C ASN A 82 13.89 -7.78 9.45
N SER A 83 14.77 -8.71 9.83
CA SER A 83 14.76 -10.11 9.36
C SER A 83 14.48 -11.13 10.46
N ALA A 84 14.03 -10.69 11.65
CA ALA A 84 13.95 -11.55 12.83
C ALA A 84 13.01 -12.76 12.66
N ILE A 85 11.97 -12.65 11.84
CA ILE A 85 10.98 -13.71 11.62
C ILE A 85 11.04 -14.32 10.21
N GLY A 86 12.01 -13.94 9.38
CA GLY A 86 12.18 -14.45 8.02
C GLY A 86 12.85 -13.46 7.06
N PRO A 87 12.93 -13.78 5.76
CA PRO A 87 13.51 -12.89 4.74
C PRO A 87 12.81 -11.53 4.71
N TYR A 88 13.52 -10.46 4.36
CA TYR A 88 12.89 -9.15 4.20
C TYR A 88 11.76 -9.24 3.17
N LYS A 89 10.60 -8.70 3.49
CA LYS A 89 9.44 -8.76 2.59
C LYS A 89 8.76 -7.41 2.50
N GLY A 90 8.60 -6.94 1.26
CA GLY A 90 7.72 -5.82 0.95
C GLY A 90 7.98 -5.19 -0.42
N GLY A 91 7.01 -4.41 -0.87
CA GLY A 91 6.89 -3.93 -2.26
C GLY A 91 7.97 -2.95 -2.72
N LEU A 92 7.98 -2.72 -4.03
CA LEU A 92 8.75 -1.70 -4.73
C LEU A 92 7.79 -0.63 -5.26
N ARG A 93 8.03 0.64 -4.96
CA ARG A 93 7.20 1.78 -5.42
C ARG A 93 7.96 2.62 -6.46
N PHE A 94 7.38 2.84 -7.63
CA PHE A 94 7.89 3.76 -8.64
C PHE A 94 6.96 4.98 -8.72
N HIS A 95 7.39 6.08 -8.12
CA HIS A 95 6.62 7.32 -8.10
C HIS A 95 7.56 8.52 -7.87
N PRO A 96 7.33 9.68 -8.52
CA PRO A 96 8.23 10.84 -8.40
C PRO A 96 8.37 11.40 -6.98
N SER A 97 7.45 11.09 -6.06
CA SER A 97 7.57 11.49 -4.66
C SER A 97 8.50 10.61 -3.82
N VAL A 98 8.92 9.44 -4.32
CA VAL A 98 9.69 8.46 -3.53
C VAL A 98 11.01 9.06 -3.06
N ASN A 99 11.21 9.03 -1.75
CA ASN A 99 12.45 9.43 -1.06
C ASN A 99 12.78 8.43 0.07
N LEU A 100 13.92 8.60 0.75
CA LEU A 100 14.33 7.68 1.82
C LEU A 100 13.35 7.65 3.00
N SER A 101 12.82 8.80 3.42
CA SER A 101 11.81 8.90 4.48
C SER A 101 10.61 8.00 4.21
N ILE A 102 10.02 8.12 3.02
CA ILE A 102 8.86 7.31 2.60
C ILE A 102 9.20 5.81 2.57
N ILE A 103 10.38 5.44 2.07
CA ILE A 103 10.77 4.03 2.01
C ILE A 103 11.05 3.45 3.41
N LYS A 104 11.64 4.23 4.32
CA LYS A 104 11.83 3.82 5.72
C LYS A 104 10.50 3.70 6.45
N PHE A 105 9.63 4.69 6.34
CA PHE A 105 8.25 4.66 6.83
C PHE A 105 7.55 3.36 6.42
N LEU A 106 7.42 3.13 5.12
CA LEU A 106 6.73 1.95 4.60
C LEU A 106 7.44 0.65 5.00
N GLY A 107 8.76 0.65 5.10
CA GLY A 107 9.55 -0.51 5.53
C GLY A 107 9.36 -0.84 7.01
N PHE A 108 9.21 0.18 7.86
CA PHE A 108 9.00 0.05 9.30
C PHE A 108 7.64 -0.57 9.60
N GLU A 109 6.56 -0.03 9.02
CA GLU A 109 5.23 -0.61 9.17
C GLU A 109 5.15 -2.05 8.64
N GLN A 110 5.89 -2.33 7.56
CA GLN A 110 5.90 -3.65 6.94
C GLN A 110 6.42 -4.75 7.88
N ILE A 111 7.25 -4.41 8.88
CA ILE A 111 7.69 -5.34 9.92
C ILE A 111 6.48 -5.90 10.67
N PHE A 112 5.66 -5.00 11.22
CA PHE A 112 4.51 -5.36 12.05
C PHE A 112 3.39 -5.96 11.22
N LYS A 113 3.12 -5.39 10.04
CA LYS A 113 2.13 -5.92 9.09
C LYS A 113 2.43 -7.37 8.71
N ASN A 114 3.69 -7.69 8.43
CA ASN A 114 4.08 -9.04 8.07
C ASN A 114 4.04 -9.98 9.28
N ALA A 115 4.48 -9.52 10.45
CA ALA A 115 4.42 -10.30 11.69
C ALA A 115 2.98 -10.71 12.06
N LEU A 116 2.00 -9.82 11.87
CA LEU A 116 0.59 -10.09 12.14
C LEU A 116 -0.02 -11.19 11.26
N THR A 117 0.61 -11.54 10.13
CA THR A 117 0.14 -12.64 9.28
C THR A 117 0.43 -14.02 9.88
N GLY A 118 1.34 -14.11 10.85
CA GLY A 118 1.84 -15.38 11.40
C GLY A 118 2.76 -16.17 10.45
N LEU A 119 3.06 -15.64 9.27
CA LEU A 119 3.98 -16.26 8.30
C LEU A 119 5.43 -15.78 8.52
N PRO A 120 6.43 -16.58 8.09
CA PRO A 120 7.84 -16.26 8.31
C PRO A 120 8.34 -15.18 7.33
N MET A 121 7.96 -13.93 7.57
CA MET A 121 8.26 -12.79 6.69
C MET A 121 8.78 -11.60 7.50
N GLY A 122 10.04 -11.22 7.30
CA GLY A 122 10.60 -9.97 7.84
C GLY A 122 10.00 -8.73 7.16
N GLY A 123 10.47 -7.54 7.52
CA GLY A 123 10.00 -6.26 6.98
C GLY A 123 11.02 -5.59 6.06
N GLY A 124 10.56 -5.06 4.92
CA GLY A 124 11.39 -4.23 4.04
C GLY A 124 10.56 -3.48 2.99
N LYS A 125 11.17 -2.50 2.35
CA LYS A 125 10.55 -1.74 1.25
C LYS A 125 11.60 -1.22 0.29
N GLY A 126 11.22 -0.91 -0.94
CA GLY A 126 12.10 -0.25 -1.88
C GLY A 126 11.32 0.52 -2.93
N GLY A 127 12.04 1.04 -3.93
CA GLY A 127 11.42 1.83 -4.96
C GLY A 127 12.39 2.73 -5.70
N SER A 128 11.82 3.66 -6.46
CA SER A 128 12.55 4.67 -7.21
C SER A 128 11.71 5.93 -7.38
N ASP A 129 12.37 7.08 -7.48
CA ASP A 129 11.77 8.35 -7.91
C ASP A 129 11.38 8.39 -9.40
N PHE A 130 11.49 7.24 -10.09
CA PHE A 130 11.04 7.05 -11.46
C PHE A 130 9.52 7.20 -11.59
N ASP A 131 9.09 8.05 -12.51
CA ASP A 131 7.69 8.22 -12.88
C ASP A 131 7.32 7.32 -14.09
N PRO A 132 6.55 6.23 -13.89
CA PRO A 132 6.13 5.36 -14.98
C PRO A 132 5.04 5.98 -15.87
N LYS A 133 4.43 7.10 -15.45
CA LYS A 133 3.37 7.76 -16.23
C LYS A 133 3.93 8.30 -17.54
N GLY A 134 3.19 8.06 -18.61
CA GLY A 134 3.55 8.51 -19.96
C GLY A 134 4.76 7.79 -20.57
N LYS A 135 5.29 6.74 -19.93
CA LYS A 135 6.40 5.94 -20.45
C LYS A 135 5.91 4.81 -21.34
N SER A 136 6.69 4.50 -22.37
CA SER A 136 6.44 3.31 -23.19
C SER A 136 6.78 2.03 -22.43
N ASP A 137 6.25 0.89 -22.89
CA ASP A 137 6.64 -0.43 -22.37
C ASP A 137 8.15 -0.67 -22.49
N GLY A 138 8.78 -0.16 -23.56
CA GLY A 138 10.22 -0.24 -23.79
C GLY A 138 11.02 0.54 -22.76
N GLU A 139 10.61 1.77 -22.45
CA GLU A 139 11.23 2.61 -21.43
C GLU A 139 11.14 1.98 -20.04
N ILE A 140 9.96 1.49 -19.67
CA ILE A 140 9.73 0.82 -18.38
C ILE A 140 10.55 -0.46 -18.27
N MET A 141 10.64 -1.25 -19.35
CA MET A 141 11.48 -2.44 -19.37
C MET A 141 12.97 -2.09 -19.18
N ARG A 142 13.49 -1.09 -19.90
CA ARG A 142 14.89 -0.65 -19.75
C ARG A 142 15.18 -0.10 -18.36
N PHE A 143 14.24 0.66 -17.78
CA PHE A 143 14.32 1.11 -16.40
C PHE A 143 14.37 -0.07 -15.41
N CYS A 144 13.43 -1.03 -15.51
CA CYS A 144 13.39 -2.21 -14.64
C CYS A 144 14.68 -3.05 -14.75
N GLN A 145 15.23 -3.17 -15.96
CA GLN A 145 16.50 -3.87 -16.17
C GLN A 145 17.67 -3.14 -15.52
N SER A 146 17.76 -1.81 -15.73
CA SER A 146 18.74 -0.94 -15.06
C SER A 146 18.68 -1.04 -13.54
N PHE A 147 17.46 -0.99 -13.00
CA PHE A 147 17.20 -1.14 -11.56
C PHE A 147 17.69 -2.48 -11.02
N MET A 148 17.44 -3.57 -11.76
CA MET A 148 17.84 -4.92 -11.35
C MET A 148 19.33 -5.22 -11.48
N PHE A 149 20.09 -4.51 -12.33
CA PHE A 149 21.55 -4.65 -12.37
C PHE A 149 22.22 -4.38 -11.02
N GLU A 150 21.62 -3.49 -10.21
CA GLU A 150 22.07 -3.27 -8.84
C GLU A 150 21.28 -4.12 -7.85
N LEU A 151 19.95 -4.09 -7.87
CA LEU A 151 19.14 -4.74 -6.82
C LEU A 151 19.36 -6.26 -6.71
N ALA A 152 19.66 -6.95 -7.82
CA ALA A 152 19.75 -8.41 -7.85
C ALA A 152 20.81 -9.01 -6.88
N ARG A 153 21.85 -8.25 -6.52
CA ARG A 153 22.89 -8.72 -5.58
C ARG A 153 22.48 -8.64 -4.12
N HIS A 154 21.41 -7.90 -3.83
CA HIS A 154 20.92 -7.63 -2.47
C HIS A 154 19.66 -8.44 -2.12
N ILE A 155 19.09 -9.14 -3.11
CA ILE A 155 17.84 -9.89 -2.95
C ILE A 155 18.01 -11.39 -3.30
N GLY A 156 17.10 -12.21 -2.78
CA GLY A 156 17.13 -13.66 -2.93
C GLY A 156 15.98 -14.32 -2.18
N PRO A 157 15.67 -15.60 -2.50
CA PRO A 157 14.51 -16.30 -1.94
C PRO A 157 14.51 -16.36 -0.41
N ASP A 158 15.70 -16.49 0.19
CA ASP A 158 15.90 -16.58 1.65
C ASP A 158 16.59 -15.33 2.23
N THR A 159 16.65 -14.24 1.45
CA THR A 159 17.26 -12.97 1.89
C THR A 159 16.24 -11.84 1.88
N ASP A 160 15.70 -11.53 0.71
CA ASP A 160 14.79 -10.41 0.50
C ASP A 160 13.91 -10.71 -0.71
N VAL A 161 12.59 -10.66 -0.53
CA VAL A 161 11.59 -11.01 -1.54
C VAL A 161 10.68 -9.80 -1.83
N PRO A 162 11.04 -8.94 -2.80
CA PRO A 162 10.21 -7.80 -3.16
C PRO A 162 8.86 -8.18 -3.80
N ALA A 163 8.01 -7.17 -4.00
CA ALA A 163 6.70 -7.27 -4.62
C ALA A 163 6.36 -5.99 -5.41
N GLY A 164 5.19 -5.96 -6.05
CA GLY A 164 4.62 -4.71 -6.58
C GLY A 164 4.10 -3.77 -5.48
N ASP A 165 4.03 -2.49 -5.81
CA ASP A 165 3.40 -1.38 -5.07
C ASP A 165 2.97 -0.31 -6.10
N ILE A 166 2.69 0.93 -5.70
CA ILE A 166 2.33 2.02 -6.62
C ILE A 166 3.40 2.16 -7.72
N GLY A 167 2.98 2.13 -8.99
CA GLY A 167 3.86 2.19 -10.15
C GLY A 167 4.59 0.89 -10.52
N VAL A 168 4.38 -0.19 -9.77
CA VAL A 168 4.98 -1.52 -10.02
C VAL A 168 3.89 -2.59 -10.02
N GLY A 169 3.36 -2.90 -11.20
CA GLY A 169 2.37 -3.95 -11.42
C GLY A 169 2.98 -5.26 -11.93
N GLY A 170 2.14 -6.13 -12.48
CA GLY A 170 2.57 -7.43 -13.03
C GLY A 170 3.56 -7.29 -14.19
N ARG A 171 3.45 -6.21 -14.99
CA ARG A 171 4.38 -5.89 -16.09
C ARG A 171 5.79 -5.63 -15.56
N GLU A 172 5.93 -4.72 -14.61
CA GLU A 172 7.22 -4.35 -14.00
C GLU A 172 7.82 -5.54 -13.23
N VAL A 173 7.01 -6.28 -12.47
CA VAL A 173 7.44 -7.51 -11.80
C VAL A 173 7.96 -8.54 -12.81
N GLY A 174 7.29 -8.68 -13.96
CA GLY A 174 7.73 -9.55 -15.05
C GLY A 174 9.10 -9.15 -15.61
N TYR A 175 9.29 -7.85 -15.93
CA TYR A 175 10.58 -7.35 -16.41
C TYR A 175 11.70 -7.52 -15.38
N MET A 176 11.44 -7.20 -14.12
CA MET A 176 12.42 -7.34 -13.04
C MET A 176 12.76 -8.82 -12.77
N PHE A 177 11.77 -9.71 -12.74
CA PHE A 177 11.99 -11.14 -12.57
C PHE A 177 12.79 -11.74 -13.73
N GLY A 178 12.45 -11.35 -14.97
CA GLY A 178 13.21 -11.75 -16.15
C GLY A 178 14.67 -11.32 -16.08
N MET A 179 14.93 -10.09 -15.64
CA MET A 179 16.29 -9.58 -15.47
C MET A 179 17.03 -10.26 -14.32
N TYR A 180 16.37 -10.50 -13.18
CA TYR A 180 16.95 -11.26 -12.07
C TYR A 180 17.40 -12.65 -12.52
N LYS A 181 16.52 -13.39 -13.20
CA LYS A 181 16.83 -14.72 -13.75
C LYS A 181 18.02 -14.68 -14.70
N LYS A 182 18.13 -13.66 -15.54
CA LYS A 182 19.27 -13.49 -16.45
C LYS A 182 20.58 -13.24 -15.70
N LEU A 183 20.57 -12.42 -14.65
CA LEU A 183 21.76 -12.08 -13.86
C LEU A 183 22.21 -13.22 -12.94
N ARG A 184 21.28 -13.96 -12.36
CA ARG A 184 21.55 -15.00 -11.36
C ARG A 184 21.57 -16.41 -11.93
N ASN A 185 21.09 -16.58 -13.16
CA ASN A 185 20.98 -17.87 -13.83
C ASN A 185 20.17 -18.91 -13.03
N GLU A 186 19.07 -18.47 -12.41
CA GLU A 186 18.21 -19.33 -11.59
C GLU A 186 16.74 -18.94 -11.69
N PHE A 187 15.85 -19.92 -11.47
CA PHE A 187 14.40 -19.70 -11.37
C PHE A 187 13.96 -19.97 -9.92
N THR A 188 13.68 -18.91 -9.16
CA THR A 188 13.42 -19.01 -7.71
C THR A 188 12.34 -18.03 -7.24
N GLY A 189 11.94 -18.15 -5.97
CA GLY A 189 10.91 -17.35 -5.29
C GLY A 189 11.32 -15.92 -4.92
N VAL A 190 12.15 -15.24 -5.73
CA VAL A 190 12.72 -13.92 -5.37
C VAL A 190 11.72 -12.76 -5.46
N LEU A 191 10.63 -12.90 -6.21
CA LEU A 191 9.59 -11.88 -6.36
C LEU A 191 8.21 -12.50 -6.22
N THR A 192 7.34 -11.80 -5.49
CA THR A 192 5.88 -12.07 -5.43
C THR A 192 5.11 -11.14 -6.38
N GLY A 193 3.90 -11.53 -6.77
CA GLY A 193 3.14 -10.80 -7.79
C GLY A 193 3.54 -11.15 -9.23
N LYS A 194 4.20 -12.31 -9.42
CA LYS A 194 4.50 -12.89 -10.73
C LYS A 194 3.21 -13.28 -11.46
N GLY A 195 3.27 -13.35 -12.78
CA GLY A 195 2.17 -13.87 -13.59
C GLY A 195 2.01 -15.38 -13.42
N LEU A 196 0.78 -15.87 -13.60
CA LEU A 196 0.42 -17.28 -13.34
C LEU A 196 1.29 -18.26 -14.13
N SER A 197 1.64 -17.92 -15.39
CA SER A 197 2.48 -18.76 -16.25
C SER A 197 3.94 -18.90 -15.81
N PHE A 198 4.40 -18.11 -14.83
CA PHE A 198 5.78 -18.12 -14.34
C PHE A 198 5.89 -18.05 -12.81
N GLY A 199 5.00 -18.76 -12.10
CA GLY A 199 5.07 -18.94 -10.65
C GLY A 199 4.34 -17.88 -9.84
N GLY A 200 3.34 -17.23 -10.44
CA GLY A 200 2.32 -16.45 -9.75
C GLY A 200 1.35 -17.33 -8.97
N SER A 201 0.61 -16.72 -8.04
CA SER A 201 -0.45 -17.39 -7.29
C SER A 201 -1.81 -16.89 -7.76
N LEU A 202 -2.79 -17.80 -7.85
CA LEU A 202 -4.20 -17.41 -7.89
C LEU A 202 -4.55 -16.61 -6.64
N THR A 203 -5.58 -15.78 -6.75
CA THR A 203 -6.08 -14.92 -5.65
C THR A 203 -5.13 -13.78 -5.25
N ARG A 204 -3.91 -13.71 -5.78
CA ARG A 204 -2.97 -12.63 -5.45
C ARG A 204 -3.55 -11.26 -5.80
N THR A 205 -4.25 -11.16 -6.92
CA THR A 205 -4.79 -9.90 -7.42
C THR A 205 -5.87 -9.40 -6.47
N GLU A 206 -6.71 -10.30 -5.99
CA GLU A 206 -7.86 -10.06 -5.12
C GLU A 206 -7.47 -9.88 -3.64
N ALA A 207 -6.32 -10.46 -3.23
CA ALA A 207 -5.96 -10.72 -1.84
C ALA A 207 -6.15 -9.54 -0.88
N THR A 208 -5.67 -8.34 -1.22
CA THR A 208 -5.75 -7.19 -0.30
C THR A 208 -7.19 -6.71 -0.09
N GLY A 209 -7.95 -6.53 -1.18
CA GLY A 209 -9.34 -6.09 -1.09
C GLY A 209 -10.23 -7.14 -0.43
N TYR A 210 -9.99 -8.42 -0.72
CA TYR A 210 -10.69 -9.52 -0.08
C TYR A 210 -10.35 -9.61 1.41
N GLY A 211 -9.05 -9.53 1.75
CA GLY A 211 -8.58 -9.58 3.14
C GLY A 211 -9.14 -8.44 3.99
N LEU A 212 -9.22 -7.22 3.44
CA LEU A 212 -9.88 -6.08 4.10
C LEU A 212 -11.32 -6.43 4.48
N CYS A 213 -12.10 -6.91 3.51
CA CYS A 213 -13.51 -7.22 3.74
C CYS A 213 -13.67 -8.42 4.69
N TYR A 214 -12.82 -9.43 4.62
CA TYR A 214 -12.84 -10.54 5.58
C TYR A 214 -12.53 -10.07 7.01
N PHE A 215 -11.51 -9.23 7.19
CA PHE A 215 -11.17 -8.67 8.49
C PHE A 215 -12.32 -7.81 9.06
N MET A 216 -12.86 -6.92 8.22
CA MET A 216 -14.00 -6.07 8.54
C MET A 216 -15.24 -6.89 8.93
N GLU A 217 -15.59 -7.91 8.15
CA GLU A 217 -16.76 -8.75 8.41
C GLU A 217 -16.66 -9.44 9.77
N GLU A 218 -15.51 -10.04 10.10
CA GLU A 218 -15.27 -10.67 11.40
C GLU A 218 -15.28 -9.67 12.56
N ALA A 219 -14.68 -8.50 12.38
CA ALA A 219 -14.66 -7.44 13.39
C ALA A 219 -16.06 -6.88 13.67
N MET A 220 -16.83 -6.58 12.63
CA MET A 220 -18.19 -6.03 12.74
C MET A 220 -19.15 -7.03 13.39
N ARG A 221 -19.03 -8.32 13.04
CA ARG A 221 -19.81 -9.40 13.67
C ARG A 221 -19.50 -9.49 15.16
N SER A 222 -18.22 -9.40 15.53
CA SER A 222 -17.77 -9.59 16.92
C SER A 222 -18.14 -8.45 17.87
N ILE A 223 -18.18 -7.19 17.39
CA ILE A 223 -18.33 -6.01 18.26
C ILE A 223 -19.78 -5.49 18.30
N LYS A 224 -20.53 -5.62 17.20
CA LYS A 224 -21.85 -4.97 17.07
C LYS A 224 -22.92 -5.87 16.42
N GLY A 225 -22.60 -7.11 16.08
CA GLY A 225 -23.50 -7.98 15.30
C GLY A 225 -23.83 -7.41 13.91
N LYS A 226 -22.99 -6.51 13.38
CA LYS A 226 -23.15 -5.89 12.06
C LYS A 226 -22.37 -6.69 11.01
N SER A 227 -22.69 -6.49 9.74
CA SER A 227 -22.07 -7.17 8.60
C SER A 227 -22.17 -6.31 7.35
N PHE A 228 -21.50 -6.70 6.27
CA PHE A 228 -21.71 -6.07 4.96
C PHE A 228 -23.13 -6.30 4.39
N MET A 229 -23.82 -7.37 4.77
CA MET A 229 -25.19 -7.68 4.31
C MET A 229 -26.10 -6.45 4.47
N ASP A 230 -26.75 -6.06 3.37
CA ASP A 230 -27.69 -4.92 3.27
C ASP A 230 -27.11 -3.54 3.62
N SER A 231 -25.79 -3.43 3.80
CA SER A 231 -25.11 -2.17 4.11
C SER A 231 -24.76 -1.37 2.85
N THR A 232 -24.82 -0.05 2.96
CA THR A 232 -24.34 0.89 1.94
C THR A 232 -22.86 1.21 2.18
N VAL A 233 -22.02 1.02 1.17
CA VAL A 233 -20.56 1.13 1.29
C VAL A 233 -20.00 2.18 0.36
N VAL A 234 -19.08 3.00 0.85
CA VAL A 234 -18.26 3.93 0.04
C VAL A 234 -16.84 3.40 0.02
N VAL A 235 -16.24 3.29 -1.18
CA VAL A 235 -14.87 2.80 -1.35
C VAL A 235 -14.07 3.87 -2.07
N SER A 236 -13.08 4.51 -1.43
CA SER A 236 -12.23 5.42 -2.18
C SER A 236 -11.23 4.65 -3.05
N GLY A 237 -10.83 5.26 -4.16
CA GLY A 237 -9.93 4.66 -5.12
C GLY A 237 -10.62 3.74 -6.11
N SER A 238 -9.86 3.39 -7.15
CA SER A 238 -10.28 2.54 -8.26
C SER A 238 -9.10 1.74 -8.82
N GLY A 239 -8.08 1.58 -7.98
CA GLY A 239 -6.98 0.65 -8.23
C GLY A 239 -7.33 -0.76 -7.74
N ASN A 240 -6.33 -1.64 -7.78
CA ASN A 240 -6.47 -3.05 -7.42
C ASN A 240 -7.18 -3.25 -6.07
N VAL A 241 -6.73 -2.59 -4.99
CA VAL A 241 -7.35 -2.78 -3.66
C VAL A 241 -8.83 -2.42 -3.66
N ALA A 242 -9.19 -1.24 -4.18
CA ALA A 242 -10.56 -0.74 -4.22
C ALA A 242 -11.49 -1.62 -5.08
N ILE A 243 -11.04 -2.02 -6.27
CA ILE A 243 -11.82 -2.88 -7.19
C ILE A 243 -12.18 -4.21 -6.52
N TYR A 244 -11.20 -4.87 -5.91
CA TYR A 244 -11.42 -6.19 -5.31
C TYR A 244 -12.05 -6.11 -3.92
N ALA A 245 -11.91 -4.98 -3.20
CA ALA A 245 -12.69 -4.71 -2.00
C ALA A 245 -14.17 -4.57 -2.37
N ALA A 246 -14.50 -3.74 -3.36
CA ALA A 246 -15.86 -3.58 -3.84
C ALA A 246 -16.46 -4.90 -4.36
N GLU A 247 -15.67 -5.72 -5.05
CA GLU A 247 -16.11 -7.05 -5.49
C GLU A 247 -16.47 -7.95 -4.30
N LYS A 248 -15.63 -7.95 -3.25
CA LYS A 248 -15.92 -8.74 -2.05
C LYS A 248 -17.12 -8.20 -1.28
N VAL A 249 -17.29 -6.88 -1.19
CA VAL A 249 -18.48 -6.26 -0.60
C VAL A 249 -19.76 -6.76 -1.27
N HIS A 250 -19.81 -6.76 -2.61
CA HIS A 250 -20.96 -7.29 -3.35
C HIS A 250 -21.20 -8.78 -3.07
N GLN A 251 -20.14 -9.60 -2.99
CA GLN A 251 -20.27 -11.02 -2.65
C GLN A 251 -20.77 -11.26 -1.22
N LEU A 252 -20.50 -10.33 -0.30
CA LEU A 252 -20.99 -10.37 1.09
C LEU A 252 -22.36 -9.68 1.26
N GLY A 253 -23.01 -9.26 0.17
CA GLY A 253 -24.36 -8.70 0.18
C GLY A 253 -24.43 -7.20 0.52
N GLY A 254 -23.30 -6.50 0.55
CA GLY A 254 -23.27 -5.03 0.65
C GLY A 254 -23.38 -4.35 -0.70
N LYS A 255 -23.77 -3.08 -0.71
CA LYS A 255 -23.92 -2.27 -1.93
C LYS A 255 -22.90 -1.14 -1.95
N VAL A 256 -21.94 -1.18 -2.87
CA VAL A 256 -21.01 -0.08 -3.09
C VAL A 256 -21.69 1.02 -3.88
N VAL A 257 -21.78 2.24 -3.34
CA VAL A 257 -22.48 3.37 -3.99
C VAL A 257 -21.57 4.46 -4.50
N ALA A 258 -20.29 4.49 -4.10
CA ALA A 258 -19.33 5.45 -4.61
C ALA A 258 -17.92 4.87 -4.73
N MET A 259 -17.21 5.32 -5.76
CA MET A 259 -15.79 5.02 -5.99
C MET A 259 -15.05 6.26 -6.51
N SER A 260 -13.73 6.36 -6.30
CA SER A 260 -12.94 7.53 -6.75
C SER A 260 -11.69 7.20 -7.55
N ASP A 261 -11.14 8.19 -8.24
CA ASP A 261 -9.74 8.24 -8.63
C ASP A 261 -9.16 9.61 -8.29
N SER A 262 -7.90 9.87 -8.66
CA SER A 262 -7.23 11.14 -8.33
C SER A 262 -7.94 12.40 -8.86
N SER A 263 -8.84 12.27 -9.83
CA SER A 263 -9.54 13.39 -10.48
C SER A 263 -10.89 13.69 -9.84
N GLY A 264 -11.53 12.71 -9.21
CA GLY A 264 -12.90 12.86 -8.71
C GLY A 264 -13.50 11.55 -8.25
N TYR A 265 -14.80 11.58 -7.93
CA TYR A 265 -15.55 10.38 -7.55
C TYR A 265 -16.87 10.27 -8.29
N ILE A 266 -17.34 9.04 -8.39
CA ILE A 266 -18.66 8.70 -8.91
C ILE A 266 -19.58 8.33 -7.76
N TYR A 267 -20.87 8.61 -7.92
CA TYR A 267 -21.92 8.14 -7.03
C TYR A 267 -23.05 7.51 -7.86
N ASP A 268 -23.39 6.28 -7.53
CA ASP A 268 -24.45 5.50 -8.16
C ASP A 268 -25.36 4.94 -7.06
N ARG A 269 -26.56 5.52 -6.93
CA ARG A 269 -27.54 5.13 -5.90
C ARG A 269 -27.99 3.67 -6.06
N SER A 270 -27.99 3.16 -7.29
CA SER A 270 -28.37 1.78 -7.61
C SER A 270 -27.27 0.77 -7.28
N GLY A 271 -26.03 1.25 -7.13
CA GLY A 271 -24.83 0.47 -6.86
C GLY A 271 -23.86 0.55 -8.03
N VAL A 272 -22.56 0.65 -7.75
CA VAL A 272 -21.51 0.78 -8.76
C VAL A 272 -21.33 -0.54 -9.52
N ASP A 273 -21.45 -0.49 -10.84
CA ASP A 273 -21.18 -1.61 -11.74
C ASP A 273 -19.67 -1.85 -11.88
N LEU A 274 -19.18 -2.85 -11.16
CA LEU A 274 -17.76 -3.22 -11.17
C LEU A 274 -17.27 -3.77 -12.50
N HIS A 275 -18.14 -4.28 -13.37
CA HIS A 275 -17.70 -4.72 -14.69
C HIS A 275 -17.21 -3.52 -15.51
N ILE A 276 -17.94 -2.40 -15.44
CA ILE A 276 -17.55 -1.14 -16.09
C ILE A 276 -16.29 -0.57 -15.44
N ILE A 277 -16.18 -0.59 -14.10
CA ILE A 277 -14.97 -0.10 -13.43
C ILE A 277 -13.74 -0.90 -13.83
N LYS A 278 -13.81 -2.24 -13.85
CA LYS A 278 -12.70 -3.10 -14.30
C LYS A 278 -12.33 -2.83 -15.75
N LYS A 279 -13.32 -2.74 -16.65
CA LYS A 279 -13.08 -2.39 -18.06
C LYS A 279 -12.36 -1.04 -18.20
N LEU A 280 -12.84 -0.01 -17.51
CA LEU A 280 -12.24 1.33 -17.56
C LEU A 280 -10.80 1.33 -17.00
N LYS A 281 -10.54 0.62 -15.90
CA LYS A 281 -9.28 0.73 -15.16
C LYS A 281 -8.22 -0.29 -15.55
N GLU A 282 -8.61 -1.53 -15.78
CA GLU A 282 -7.70 -2.64 -16.09
C GLU A 282 -7.43 -2.74 -17.60
N ASP A 283 -8.48 -2.60 -18.43
CA ASP A 283 -8.35 -2.76 -19.89
C ASP A 283 -8.04 -1.45 -20.61
N GLU A 284 -8.85 -0.41 -20.39
CA GLU A 284 -8.78 0.85 -21.15
C GLU A 284 -7.88 1.92 -20.50
N ARG A 285 -7.53 1.75 -19.22
CA ARG A 285 -6.73 2.70 -18.41
C ARG A 285 -7.28 4.14 -18.42
N LYS A 286 -8.60 4.27 -18.37
CA LYS A 286 -9.34 5.54 -18.39
C LYS A 286 -9.64 6.11 -17.00
N ARG A 287 -10.13 7.34 -16.99
CA ARG A 287 -10.63 8.03 -15.79
C ARG A 287 -11.96 7.45 -15.32
N ILE A 288 -12.22 7.55 -14.02
CA ILE A 288 -13.47 7.06 -13.43
C ILE A 288 -14.68 7.89 -13.88
N SER A 289 -14.45 9.15 -14.30
CA SER A 289 -15.47 10.02 -14.91
C SER A 289 -16.15 9.40 -16.13
N GLU A 290 -15.49 8.49 -16.84
CA GLU A 290 -16.08 7.79 -18.00
C GLU A 290 -17.20 6.82 -17.60
N TYR A 291 -17.34 6.47 -16.32
CA TYR A 291 -18.39 5.58 -15.83
C TYR A 291 -19.80 6.11 -16.13
N VAL A 292 -20.02 7.43 -16.02
CA VAL A 292 -21.35 8.04 -16.25
C VAL A 292 -21.81 7.96 -17.71
N ASN A 293 -20.89 7.68 -18.65
CA ASN A 293 -21.24 7.42 -20.05
C ASN A 293 -21.91 6.05 -20.23
N TYR A 294 -21.70 5.13 -19.29
CA TYR A 294 -22.34 3.80 -19.26
C TYR A 294 -23.56 3.77 -18.33
N HIS A 295 -23.53 4.56 -17.26
CA HIS A 295 -24.60 4.69 -16.27
C HIS A 295 -25.02 6.17 -16.14
N PRO A 296 -25.94 6.68 -17.00
CA PRO A 296 -26.30 8.10 -17.03
C PRO A 296 -27.00 8.62 -15.77
N GLU A 297 -27.55 7.73 -14.94
CA GLU A 297 -28.19 8.07 -13.66
C GLU A 297 -27.16 8.26 -12.52
N ALA A 298 -25.91 7.86 -12.74
CA ALA A 298 -24.81 8.11 -11.81
C ALA A 298 -24.27 9.53 -11.99
N THR A 299 -23.75 10.10 -10.91
CA THR A 299 -23.13 11.44 -10.94
C THR A 299 -21.63 11.33 -10.81
N TYR A 300 -20.90 12.21 -11.51
CA TYR A 300 -19.47 12.43 -11.30
C TYR A 300 -19.27 13.79 -10.63
N THR A 301 -18.39 13.83 -9.64
CA THR A 301 -17.98 15.04 -8.93
C THR A 301 -16.47 15.22 -9.07
N ASP A 302 -16.05 16.42 -9.48
CA ASP A 302 -14.64 16.77 -9.60
C ASP A 302 -14.01 16.97 -8.22
N GLY A 303 -12.78 16.50 -8.05
CA GLY A 303 -12.12 16.44 -6.74
C GLY A 303 -12.51 15.19 -5.95
N CYS A 304 -11.51 14.47 -5.43
CA CYS A 304 -11.74 13.18 -4.79
C CYS A 304 -11.98 13.26 -3.27
N SER A 305 -11.61 14.36 -2.62
CA SER A 305 -11.66 14.52 -1.16
C SER A 305 -13.10 14.49 -0.60
N ASP A 306 -14.07 14.96 -1.39
CA ASP A 306 -15.46 15.06 -0.96
C ASP A 306 -16.24 13.74 -1.09
N ILE A 307 -15.59 12.64 -1.48
CA ILE A 307 -16.25 11.32 -1.52
C ILE A 307 -16.86 10.93 -0.17
N TRP A 308 -16.24 11.37 0.94
CA TRP A 308 -16.71 11.08 2.31
C TRP A 308 -17.99 11.83 2.70
N THR A 309 -18.46 12.75 1.85
CA THR A 309 -19.77 13.39 2.01
C THR A 309 -20.93 12.46 1.65
N VAL A 310 -20.66 11.38 0.90
CA VAL A 310 -21.66 10.38 0.52
C VAL A 310 -22.08 9.58 1.76
N GLN A 311 -23.38 9.61 2.07
CA GLN A 311 -23.94 8.84 3.18
C GLN A 311 -23.73 7.34 2.98
N CYS A 312 -23.14 6.68 4.00
CA CYS A 312 -22.88 5.25 3.99
C CYS A 312 -22.86 4.67 5.40
N ASP A 313 -23.02 3.35 5.47
CA ASP A 313 -22.90 2.54 6.68
C ASP A 313 -21.44 2.19 6.98
N ILE A 314 -20.66 1.98 5.91
CA ILE A 314 -19.26 1.53 5.95
C ILE A 314 -18.43 2.35 4.96
N ALA A 315 -17.27 2.85 5.40
CA ALA A 315 -16.29 3.54 4.56
C ALA A 315 -15.00 2.71 4.42
N LEU A 316 -14.53 2.51 3.19
CA LEU A 316 -13.30 1.75 2.88
C LEU A 316 -12.28 2.64 2.15
N PRO A 317 -11.41 3.37 2.86
CA PRO A 317 -10.35 4.14 2.22
C PRO A 317 -9.26 3.25 1.61
N CYS A 318 -9.17 3.26 0.27
CA CYS A 318 -8.34 2.34 -0.51
C CYS A 318 -7.51 3.04 -1.60
N ALA A 319 -7.29 4.36 -1.51
CA ALA A 319 -6.58 5.13 -2.53
C ALA A 319 -5.14 5.46 -2.10
N THR A 320 -4.96 6.31 -1.09
CA THR A 320 -3.66 6.89 -0.71
C THR A 320 -3.55 7.17 0.78
N GLN A 321 -2.35 7.51 1.24
CA GLN A 321 -2.12 7.97 2.62
C GLN A 321 -2.85 9.31 2.89
N ASN A 322 -3.31 9.53 4.11
CA ASN A 322 -3.94 10.77 4.59
C ASN A 322 -5.09 11.30 3.70
N GLU A 323 -5.91 10.38 3.14
CA GLU A 323 -7.08 10.73 2.33
C GLU A 323 -8.37 10.93 3.13
N LEU A 324 -8.40 10.49 4.39
CA LEU A 324 -9.52 10.69 5.31
C LEU A 324 -9.04 11.55 6.49
N ASP A 325 -9.47 12.80 6.54
CA ASP A 325 -9.14 13.74 7.61
C ASP A 325 -10.21 13.79 8.71
N GLY A 326 -9.94 14.53 9.78
CA GLY A 326 -10.84 14.64 10.94
C GLY A 326 -12.20 15.26 10.64
N ASP A 327 -12.30 16.14 9.64
CA ASP A 327 -13.59 16.73 9.28
C ASP A 327 -14.45 15.77 8.45
N ALA A 328 -13.82 15.03 7.54
CA ALA A 328 -14.46 13.92 6.83
C ALA A 328 -14.89 12.80 7.80
N ALA A 329 -14.08 12.46 8.81
CA ALA A 329 -14.43 11.48 9.83
C ALA A 329 -15.67 11.89 10.65
N LYS A 330 -15.74 13.15 11.10
CA LYS A 330 -16.93 13.70 11.78
C LYS A 330 -18.17 13.61 10.90
N LEU A 331 -18.04 13.89 9.61
CA LEU A 331 -19.14 13.82 8.66
C LEU A 331 -19.63 12.39 8.45
N LEU A 332 -18.72 11.42 8.32
CA LEU A 332 -19.06 10.00 8.23
C LEU A 332 -19.87 9.56 9.47
N VAL A 333 -19.41 9.91 10.67
CA VAL A 333 -20.11 9.57 11.92
C VAL A 333 -21.50 10.23 11.97
N ALA A 334 -21.60 11.52 11.62
CA ALA A 334 -22.86 12.24 11.58
C ALA A 334 -23.87 11.62 10.59
N ASN A 335 -23.38 11.02 9.51
CA ASN A 335 -24.17 10.33 8.48
C ASN A 335 -24.54 8.88 8.83
N GLY A 336 -24.13 8.38 10.00
CA GLY A 336 -24.46 7.03 10.48
C GLY A 336 -23.45 5.95 10.12
N CYS A 337 -22.29 6.30 9.56
CA CYS A 337 -21.21 5.36 9.31
C CYS A 337 -20.76 4.75 10.63
N PHE A 338 -20.75 3.42 10.71
CA PHE A 338 -20.46 2.69 11.94
C PHE A 338 -19.16 1.90 11.93
N ALA A 339 -18.50 1.82 10.76
CA ALA A 339 -17.23 1.15 10.57
C ALA A 339 -16.40 1.80 9.44
N VAL A 340 -15.10 1.95 9.68
CA VAL A 340 -14.11 2.36 8.69
C VAL A 340 -13.08 1.23 8.56
N GLY A 341 -12.77 0.84 7.33
CA GLY A 341 -11.84 -0.25 7.02
C GLY A 341 -10.74 0.18 6.06
N GLU A 342 -9.52 0.31 6.56
CA GLU A 342 -8.39 0.82 5.79
C GLU A 342 -7.79 -0.22 4.82
N GLY A 343 -7.93 0.03 3.52
CA GLY A 343 -7.28 -0.77 2.47
C GLY A 343 -5.95 -0.19 1.99
N ALA A 344 -5.80 1.14 2.03
CA ALA A 344 -4.54 1.82 1.78
C ALA A 344 -3.60 1.72 3.00
N ASN A 345 -2.33 2.15 2.84
CA ASN A 345 -1.43 2.27 4.00
C ASN A 345 -1.59 3.68 4.58
N MET A 346 -2.01 3.77 5.85
CA MET A 346 -2.24 5.01 6.60
C MET A 346 -3.17 6.02 5.89
N PRO A 347 -4.38 5.61 5.46
CA PRO A 347 -5.30 6.54 4.81
C PRO A 347 -5.91 7.57 5.76
N SER A 348 -6.14 7.25 7.04
CA SER A 348 -6.68 8.21 8.00
C SER A 348 -5.58 9.06 8.63
N THR A 349 -5.82 10.36 8.78
CA THR A 349 -4.95 11.22 9.59
C THR A 349 -5.16 10.91 11.08
N PRO A 350 -4.21 11.27 11.97
CA PRO A 350 -4.38 11.10 13.42
C PRO A 350 -5.70 11.70 13.93
N GLU A 351 -6.08 12.89 13.44
CA GLU A 351 -7.32 13.57 13.82
C GLU A 351 -8.58 12.87 13.31
N ALA A 352 -8.47 11.99 12.32
CA ALA A 352 -9.57 11.16 11.83
C ALA A 352 -9.75 9.87 12.66
N VAL A 353 -8.68 9.42 13.30
CA VAL A 353 -8.68 8.24 14.18
C VAL A 353 -9.21 8.58 15.57
N ASP A 354 -8.89 9.77 16.09
CA ASP A 354 -9.33 10.29 17.40
C ASP A 354 -10.84 10.58 17.48
#